data_AF-A0A6N2T4J2-F1
#
_entry.id   AF-A0A6N2T4J2-F1
#
_cell.length_a   1.000
_cell.length_b   1.000
_cell.length_c   1.000
_cell.angle_alpha   90.00
_cell.angle_beta   90.00
_cell.angle_gamma   90.00
#
_symmetry.space_group_name_H-M   'P 1'
#
loop_
_entity.id
_entity.type
_entity.pdbx_description
1 polymer ?
#
loop_
_entity_poly.entity_id
_entity_poly.type
_entity_poly.pdbx_seq_one_letter_code
_entity_poly.pdbx_strand_id
1 'polypeptide(L)'
;MKNRRQILIILMTLSTVCLFSGWDRDETKEEKLQYLQFNSTRMDVKKYPTQQLSRFWEDLGSTVSVENEEMKEPAEDKNFPSVLLIYEDGETESLKFFKDSDKWFMETRDGTVYENADFITEWIPYEESENTEEQPRVLTSVNIDTELFGTYLDILKN
;
A
#
# COMPACT_ATOMS: atom_id res chain seq x y z
N MET A 1 10.23 -25.32 60.18
CA MET A 1 9.38 -26.06 59.21
C MET A 1 8.14 -25.20 58.98
N LYS A 2 8.21 -24.17 58.12
CA LYS A 2 8.01 -24.20 56.65
C LYS A 2 6.72 -24.93 56.30
N ASN A 3 5.71 -24.17 55.88
CA ASN A 3 4.86 -24.42 54.71
C ASN A 3 3.89 -23.24 54.55
N ARG A 4 4.41 -22.15 53.94
CA ARG A 4 3.62 -21.12 53.27
C ARG A 4 2.79 -21.84 52.21
N ARG A 5 1.46 -21.84 52.37
CA ARG A 5 0.52 -22.25 51.33
C ARG A 5 0.68 -21.28 50.16
N GLN A 6 1.50 -21.66 49.18
CA GLN A 6 1.59 -20.97 47.91
C GLN A 6 0.24 -21.14 47.21
N ILE A 7 -0.50 -20.04 47.16
CA ILE A 7 -1.64 -19.82 46.30
C ILE A 7 -1.09 -19.90 44.88
N LEU A 8 -1.29 -21.05 44.23
CA LEU A 8 -1.04 -21.22 42.80
C LEU A 8 -2.22 -20.56 42.06
N ILE A 9 -2.24 -19.23 42.03
CA ILE A 9 -2.99 -18.52 40.99
C ILE A 9 -2.21 -18.75 39.72
N ILE A 10 -2.65 -19.74 38.95
CA ILE A 10 -2.25 -19.92 37.57
C ILE A 10 -2.71 -18.66 36.85
N LEU A 11 -1.75 -17.80 36.56
CA LEU A 11 -1.89 -16.56 35.82
C LEU A 11 -2.26 -16.91 34.37
N MET A 12 -3.53 -17.22 34.13
CA MET A 12 -4.14 -17.26 32.81
C MET A 12 -4.35 -15.80 32.32
N THR A 13 -3.25 -15.08 32.09
CA THR A 13 -3.27 -13.75 31.48
C THR A 13 -2.17 -13.66 30.43
N LEU A 14 -2.52 -14.09 29.22
CA LEU A 14 -2.14 -13.54 27.91
C LEU A 14 -2.33 -14.66 26.87
N SER A 15 -3.58 -14.94 26.55
CA SER A 15 -3.93 -15.46 25.23
C SER A 15 -5.24 -14.83 24.82
N THR A 16 -5.17 -13.50 24.73
CA THR A 16 -5.99 -12.74 23.81
C THR A 16 -5.00 -12.28 22.75
N VAL A 17 -4.39 -13.24 22.04
CA VAL A 17 -3.76 -12.90 20.76
C VAL A 17 -4.94 -12.49 19.90
N CYS A 18 -5.02 -11.19 19.69
CA CYS A 18 -5.98 -10.52 18.85
C CYS A 18 -6.16 -11.31 17.55
N LEU A 19 -7.37 -11.85 17.31
CA LEU A 19 -7.79 -12.27 15.97
C LEU A 19 -8.10 -11.02 15.13
N PHE A 20 -7.15 -10.09 15.10
CA PHE A 20 -7.09 -9.00 14.15
C PHE A 20 -5.75 -9.20 13.46
N SER A 21 -5.69 -10.16 12.54
CA SER A 21 -4.54 -10.37 11.66
C SER A 21 -4.50 -9.26 10.61
N GLY A 22 -4.42 -8.01 11.07
CA GLY A 22 -4.00 -6.91 10.21
C GLY A 22 -2.55 -7.09 9.83
N TRP A 23 -2.09 -6.26 8.91
CA TRP A 23 -0.70 -6.37 8.49
C TRP A 23 0.22 -6.30 9.71
N ASP A 24 1.03 -7.35 9.86
CA ASP A 24 2.00 -7.56 10.93
C ASP A 24 3.00 -6.41 10.97
N ARG A 25 2.64 -5.40 11.77
CA ARG A 25 3.39 -4.16 11.97
C ARG A 25 4.59 -4.45 12.84
N ASP A 26 5.77 -4.48 12.24
CA ASP A 26 7.04 -4.47 12.99
C ASP A 26 7.39 -3.04 13.42
N GLU A 27 7.02 -2.69 14.66
CA GLU A 27 7.32 -1.39 15.27
C GLU A 27 8.82 -1.04 15.23
N THR A 28 9.71 -2.05 15.26
CA THR A 28 11.17 -1.82 15.22
C THR A 28 11.67 -1.43 13.83
N LYS A 29 10.94 -1.83 12.78
CA LYS A 29 11.18 -1.40 11.40
C LYS A 29 10.58 -0.01 11.16
N GLU A 30 9.42 0.29 11.72
CA GLU A 30 8.79 1.61 11.62
C GLU A 30 9.70 2.74 12.08
N GLU A 31 10.40 2.58 13.22
CA GLU A 31 11.35 3.58 13.73
C GLU A 31 12.49 3.88 12.75
N LYS A 32 12.80 2.94 11.85
CA LYS A 32 13.86 3.03 10.83
C LYS A 32 13.31 3.40 9.46
N LEU A 33 12.02 3.73 9.33
CA LEU A 33 11.46 4.14 8.05
C LEU A 33 12.05 5.50 7.64
N GLN A 34 12.71 5.53 6.48
CA GLN A 34 13.39 6.72 5.97
C GLN A 34 12.54 7.46 4.93
N TYR A 35 11.93 6.73 4.00
CA TYR A 35 11.10 7.30 2.96
C TYR A 35 9.79 6.53 2.78
N LEU A 36 8.73 7.28 2.49
CA LEU A 36 7.51 6.76 1.88
C LEU A 36 7.49 7.17 0.41
N GLN A 37 7.24 6.21 -0.46
CA GLN A 37 7.00 6.49 -1.87
C GLN A 37 5.59 6.05 -2.24
N PHE A 38 4.77 7.02 -2.62
CA PHE A 38 3.42 6.83 -3.14
C PHE A 38 3.49 6.91 -4.67
N ASN A 39 3.22 5.79 -5.35
CA ASN A 39 3.46 5.62 -6.78
C ASN A 39 4.89 6.05 -7.18
N SER A 40 5.02 7.14 -7.94
CA SER A 40 6.31 7.70 -8.39
C SER A 40 6.84 8.82 -7.48
N THR A 41 6.07 9.24 -6.46
CA THR A 41 6.42 10.37 -5.60
C THR A 41 7.03 9.87 -4.29
N ARG A 42 8.32 10.13 -4.09
CA ARG A 42 9.03 9.81 -2.86
C ARG A 42 9.14 11.01 -1.93
N MET A 43 8.91 10.79 -0.64
CA MET A 43 9.05 11.80 0.40
C MET A 43 9.77 11.24 1.62
N ASP A 44 10.66 12.05 2.20
CA ASP A 44 11.30 11.77 3.49
C ASP A 44 10.26 11.79 4.61
N VAL A 45 10.26 10.77 5.46
CA VAL A 45 9.30 10.64 6.57
C VAL A 45 9.30 11.87 7.48
N LYS A 46 10.45 12.54 7.65
CA LYS A 46 10.59 13.75 8.48
C LYS A 46 9.82 14.96 7.95
N LYS A 47 9.34 14.90 6.70
CA LYS A 47 8.52 15.96 6.10
C LYS A 47 7.02 15.79 6.39
N TYR A 48 6.58 14.62 6.86
CA TYR A 48 5.20 14.40 7.24
C TYR A 48 4.91 14.93 8.65
N PRO A 49 3.75 15.54 8.89
CA PRO A 49 3.25 15.76 10.24
C PRO A 49 3.12 14.43 10.98
N THR A 50 3.55 14.37 12.25
CA THR A 50 3.54 13.13 13.05
C THR A 50 2.17 12.47 13.11
N GLN A 51 1.09 13.25 13.20
CA GLN A 51 -0.28 12.73 13.22
C GLN A 51 -0.66 12.04 11.91
N GLN A 52 -0.17 12.54 10.77
CA GLN A 52 -0.46 11.97 9.47
C GLN A 52 0.24 10.61 9.30
N LEU A 53 1.48 10.51 9.78
CA LEU A 53 2.24 9.26 9.77
C LEU A 53 1.65 8.22 10.74
N SER A 54 1.25 8.63 11.96
CA SER A 54 0.57 7.73 12.91
C SER A 54 -0.69 7.14 12.31
N ARG A 55 -1.50 7.99 11.67
CA ARG A 55 -2.74 7.56 11.01
C ARG A 55 -2.46 6.55 9.89
N PHE A 56 -1.43 6.78 9.06
CA PHE A 56 -1.03 5.82 8.03
C PHE A 56 -0.77 4.42 8.60
N TRP A 57 -0.04 4.34 9.71
CA TRP A 57 0.26 3.05 10.35
C TRP A 57 -0.93 2.42 11.05
N GLU A 58 -1.80 3.24 11.65
CA GLU A 58 -3.07 2.77 12.22
C GLU A 58 -3.96 2.18 11.11
N ASP A 59 -4.06 2.87 9.97
CA ASP A 59 -4.83 2.42 8.82
C ASP A 59 -4.26 1.08 8.28
N LEU A 60 -2.93 0.96 8.13
CA LEU A 60 -2.28 -0.31 7.75
C LEU A 60 -2.55 -1.43 8.75
N GLY A 61 -2.46 -1.16 10.05
CA GLY A 61 -2.74 -2.13 11.10
C GLY A 61 -4.22 -2.53 11.21
N SER A 62 -5.13 -1.72 10.64
CA SER A 62 -6.57 -1.99 10.61
C SER A 62 -7.03 -2.90 9.47
N THR A 63 -6.13 -3.17 8.51
CA THR A 63 -6.37 -4.15 7.44
C THR A 63 -6.64 -5.54 8.02
N VAL A 64 -7.17 -6.48 7.23
CA VAL A 64 -7.45 -7.84 7.71
C VAL A 64 -7.01 -8.86 6.68
N SER A 65 -6.15 -9.80 7.07
CA SER A 65 -5.66 -10.86 6.19
C SER A 65 -6.81 -11.71 5.66
N VAL A 66 -6.86 -11.93 4.35
CA VAL A 66 -7.86 -12.78 3.71
C VAL A 66 -7.32 -14.20 3.59
N GLU A 67 -7.87 -15.11 4.39
CA GLU A 67 -7.51 -16.54 4.30
C GLU A 67 -8.23 -17.20 3.11
N ASN A 68 -7.47 -17.64 2.10
CA ASN A 68 -7.94 -18.57 1.05
C ASN A 68 -9.09 -18.13 0.13
N GLU A 69 -9.29 -16.84 -0.15
CA GLU A 69 -10.14 -16.46 -1.29
C GLU A 69 -9.31 -16.52 -2.57
N GLU A 70 -9.78 -17.28 -3.57
CA GLU A 70 -9.27 -17.22 -4.95
C GLU A 70 -9.59 -15.83 -5.51
N MET A 71 -8.82 -14.82 -5.12
CA MET A 71 -8.90 -13.51 -5.73
C MET A 71 -8.39 -13.63 -7.16
N LYS A 72 -9.19 -13.15 -8.10
CA LYS A 72 -8.71 -13.00 -9.47
C LYS A 72 -7.61 -11.97 -9.43
N GLU A 73 -6.44 -12.33 -9.98
CA GLU A 73 -5.40 -11.35 -10.22
C GLU A 73 -6.04 -10.14 -10.93
N PRO A 74 -5.87 -8.94 -10.36
CA PRO A 74 -6.38 -7.76 -11.03
C PRO A 74 -5.71 -7.64 -12.41
N ALA A 75 -6.48 -7.26 -13.42
CA ALA A 75 -5.97 -7.12 -14.78
C ALA A 75 -4.69 -6.25 -14.80
N GLU A 76 -3.63 -6.74 -15.44
CA GLU A 76 -2.28 -6.13 -15.49
C GLU A 76 -2.26 -4.69 -16.05
N ASP A 77 -3.37 -4.21 -16.63
CA ASP A 77 -3.48 -2.93 -17.33
C ASP A 77 -3.99 -1.77 -16.45
N LYS A 78 -4.27 -2.01 -15.17
CA LYS A 78 -4.76 -0.99 -14.25
C LYS A 78 -3.62 -0.34 -13.46
N ASN A 79 -3.55 1.00 -13.50
CA ASN A 79 -2.65 1.81 -12.68
C ASN A 79 -3.10 1.74 -11.21
N PHE A 80 -2.72 0.67 -10.53
CA PHE A 80 -3.02 0.47 -9.12
C PHE A 80 -2.19 1.40 -8.24
N PRO A 81 -2.80 2.04 -7.23
CA PRO A 81 -2.05 2.74 -6.20
C PRO A 81 -1.02 1.80 -5.57
N SER A 82 0.19 2.30 -5.37
CA SER A 82 1.28 1.55 -4.77
C SER A 82 2.01 2.38 -3.75
N VAL A 83 2.44 1.73 -2.67
CA VAL A 83 3.26 2.33 -1.63
C VAL A 83 4.52 1.49 -1.45
N LEU A 84 5.66 2.15 -1.42
CA LEU A 84 6.94 1.55 -1.11
C LEU A 84 7.48 2.16 0.18
N LEU A 85 7.63 1.32 1.19
CA LEU A 85 8.33 1.63 2.44
C LEU A 85 9.83 1.43 2.21
N ILE A 86 10.64 2.44 2.52
CA ILE A 86 12.10 2.38 2.33
C ILE A 86 12.77 2.69 3.67
N TYR A 87 13.50 1.71 4.21
CA TYR A 87 14.15 1.80 5.51
C TYR A 87 15.59 2.33 5.38
N GLU A 88 16.16 2.79 6.50
CA GLU A 88 17.51 3.38 6.56
C GLU A 88 18.63 2.43 6.07
N ASP A 89 18.44 1.12 6.21
CA ASP A 89 19.38 0.09 5.74
C ASP A 89 19.21 -0.26 4.25
N GLY A 90 18.23 0.33 3.58
CA GLY A 90 17.91 0.10 2.17
C GLY A 90 16.97 -1.09 1.93
N GLU A 91 16.51 -1.77 2.98
CA GLU A 91 15.39 -2.72 2.85
C GLU A 91 14.14 -1.98 2.34
N THR A 92 13.30 -2.69 1.58
CA THR A 92 12.06 -2.13 1.06
C THR A 92 10.90 -3.10 1.16
N GLU A 93 9.73 -2.59 1.54
CA GLU A 93 8.46 -3.32 1.54
C GLU A 93 7.49 -2.67 0.55
N SER A 94 6.98 -3.47 -0.39
CA SER A 94 6.09 -3.02 -1.45
C SER A 94 4.67 -3.44 -1.16
N LEU A 95 3.76 -2.49 -1.33
CA LEU A 95 2.33 -2.64 -1.14
C LEU A 95 1.61 -2.21 -2.39
N LYS A 96 0.80 -3.10 -2.91
CA LYS A 96 -0.05 -2.83 -4.06
C LYS A 96 -1.49 -2.79 -3.58
N PHE A 97 -2.23 -1.78 -4.01
CA PHE A 97 -3.62 -1.61 -3.62
C PHE A 97 -4.51 -1.77 -4.83
N PHE A 98 -5.55 -2.57 -4.71
CA PHE A 98 -6.48 -2.79 -5.80
C PHE A 98 -7.91 -2.86 -5.30
N LYS A 99 -8.83 -2.49 -6.18
CA LYS A 99 -10.26 -2.65 -5.95
C LYS A 99 -10.73 -3.89 -6.69
N ASP A 100 -11.35 -4.82 -5.98
CA ASP A 100 -12.12 -5.91 -6.58
C ASP A 100 -13.58 -5.81 -6.14
N SER A 101 -14.48 -5.84 -7.13
CA SER A 101 -15.88 -5.45 -6.98
C SER A 101 -16.02 -4.07 -6.31
N ASP A 102 -16.41 -4.02 -5.03
CA ASP A 102 -16.59 -2.80 -4.23
C ASP A 102 -15.69 -2.74 -2.98
N LYS A 103 -14.73 -3.66 -2.87
CA LYS A 103 -13.80 -3.71 -1.75
C LYS A 103 -12.39 -3.35 -2.18
N TRP A 104 -11.67 -2.71 -1.27
CA TRP A 104 -10.26 -2.39 -1.43
C TRP A 104 -9.40 -3.39 -0.69
N PHE A 105 -8.36 -3.82 -1.40
CA PHE A 105 -7.40 -4.80 -0.95
C PHE A 105 -5.98 -4.25 -1.04
N MET A 106 -5.12 -4.77 -0.18
CA MET A 106 -3.68 -4.53 -0.17
C MET A 106 -2.96 -5.86 -0.31
N GLU A 107 -2.05 -5.96 -1.27
CA GLU A 107 -1.19 -7.11 -1.49
C GLU A 107 0.26 -6.75 -1.15
N THR A 108 0.89 -7.59 -0.33
CA THR A 108 2.31 -7.52 0.00
C THR A 108 3.16 -8.27 -1.03
N ARG A 109 4.48 -8.04 -1.02
CA ARG A 109 5.41 -8.64 -2.00
C ARG A 109 5.38 -10.17 -2.05
N ASP A 110 5.06 -10.83 -0.94
CA ASP A 110 4.97 -12.29 -0.82
C ASP A 110 3.61 -12.85 -1.31
N GLY A 111 2.70 -11.98 -1.76
CA GLY A 111 1.38 -12.35 -2.25
C GLY A 111 0.31 -12.45 -1.16
N THR A 112 0.64 -12.09 0.09
CA THR A 112 -0.38 -12.03 1.15
C THR A 112 -1.33 -10.86 0.87
N VAL A 113 -2.64 -11.13 0.97
CA VAL A 113 -3.68 -10.13 0.68
C VAL A 113 -4.45 -9.77 1.95
N TYR A 114 -4.74 -8.48 2.08
CA TYR A 114 -5.51 -7.92 3.18
C TYR A 114 -6.69 -7.09 2.64
N GLU A 115 -7.85 -7.18 3.28
CA GLU A 115 -9.00 -6.30 3.03
C GLU A 115 -8.98 -5.04 3.93
N ASN A 116 -9.96 -4.15 3.74
CA ASN A 116 -10.09 -2.84 4.40
C ASN A 116 -8.98 -1.85 4.06
N ALA A 117 -8.58 -1.82 2.78
CA ALA A 117 -7.47 -0.99 2.31
C ALA A 117 -7.90 0.30 1.58
N ASP A 118 -9.13 0.76 1.76
CA ASP A 118 -9.72 1.91 1.06
C ASP A 118 -9.13 3.27 1.48
N PHE A 119 -8.52 3.32 2.68
CA PHE A 119 -7.80 4.50 3.18
C PHE A 119 -6.73 5.01 2.20
N ILE A 120 -6.19 4.14 1.33
CA ILE A 120 -5.17 4.53 0.36
C ILE A 120 -5.63 5.63 -0.59
N THR A 121 -6.94 5.72 -0.84
CA THR A 121 -7.55 6.75 -1.71
C THR A 121 -7.43 8.17 -1.13
N GLU A 122 -7.22 8.30 0.18
CA GLU A 122 -6.90 9.59 0.82
C GLU A 122 -5.46 10.04 0.55
N TRP A 123 -4.56 9.10 0.25
CA TRP A 123 -3.13 9.34 0.03
C TRP A 123 -2.77 9.44 -1.44
N ILE A 124 -3.41 8.63 -2.26
CA ILE A 124 -3.23 8.56 -3.71
C ILE A 124 -4.62 8.77 -4.32
N PRO A 125 -4.89 9.91 -4.97
CA PRO A 125 -6.12 10.11 -5.71
C PRO A 125 -6.31 8.98 -6.71
N TYR A 126 -7.42 8.25 -6.55
CA TYR A 126 -7.80 7.17 -7.44
C TYR A 126 -9.12 7.55 -8.10
N GLU A 127 -9.08 7.70 -9.42
CA GLU A 127 -10.27 7.84 -10.24
C GLU A 127 -10.64 6.45 -10.76
N GLU A 128 -11.80 5.93 -10.33
CA GLU A 128 -12.36 4.77 -10.99
C GLU A 128 -12.60 5.14 -12.45
N SER A 129 -12.02 4.39 -13.37
CA SER A 129 -12.43 4.48 -14.76
C SER A 129 -13.91 4.14 -14.81
N GLU A 130 -14.78 5.14 -15.01
CA GLU A 130 -16.17 4.89 -15.37
C GLU A 130 -16.12 3.87 -16.51
N ASN A 131 -16.81 2.73 -16.35
CA ASN A 131 -16.98 1.74 -17.41
C ASN A 131 -17.69 2.44 -18.58
N THR A 132 -16.89 3.14 -19.37
CA THR A 132 -17.33 3.85 -20.54
C THR A 132 -16.86 2.98 -21.67
N GLU A 133 -17.73 2.05 -22.08
CA GLU A 133 -17.62 1.34 -23.36
C GLU A 133 -17.61 2.32 -24.57
N GLU A 134 -17.61 3.64 -24.33
CA GLU A 134 -17.61 4.71 -25.34
C GLU A 134 -16.58 5.84 -25.10
N GLN A 135 -15.47 5.62 -24.37
CA GLN A 135 -14.36 6.59 -24.41
C GLN A 135 -13.47 6.31 -25.65
N PRO A 136 -13.09 7.34 -26.44
CA PRO A 136 -12.26 7.15 -27.61
C PRO A 136 -10.91 6.58 -27.18
N ARG A 137 -10.50 5.46 -27.79
CA ARG A 137 -9.21 4.81 -27.55
C ARG A 137 -8.10 5.86 -27.63
N VAL A 138 -7.41 6.12 -26.53
CA VAL A 138 -6.11 6.79 -26.59
C VAL A 138 -5.21 5.88 -27.41
N LEU A 139 -4.78 6.36 -28.57
CA LEU A 139 -3.84 5.65 -29.44
C LEU A 139 -2.50 5.53 -28.70
N THR A 140 -2.28 4.40 -28.02
CA THR A 140 -0.99 4.06 -27.38
C THR A 140 0.09 3.68 -28.40
N SER A 141 -0.22 3.72 -29.69
CA SER A 141 0.75 3.71 -30.78
C SER A 141 0.56 4.93 -31.67
N VAL A 142 0.93 6.10 -31.17
CA VAL A 142 1.26 7.20 -32.08
C VAL A 142 2.54 6.76 -32.80
N ASN A 143 2.41 6.36 -34.06
CA ASN A 143 3.56 6.34 -34.98
C ASN A 143 3.92 7.80 -35.19
N ILE A 144 4.76 8.33 -34.29
CA ILE A 144 5.21 9.71 -34.36
C ILE A 144 6.06 9.80 -35.61
N ASP A 145 5.53 10.49 -36.62
CA ASP A 145 6.31 10.90 -37.78
C ASP A 145 7.47 11.76 -37.28
N THR A 146 8.65 11.18 -37.26
CA THR A 146 9.86 11.77 -36.70
C THR A 146 10.30 13.01 -37.48
N GLU A 147 9.90 13.15 -38.75
CA GLU A 147 10.17 14.37 -39.52
C GLU A 147 9.31 15.54 -39.05
N LEU A 148 8.02 15.29 -38.77
CA LEU A 148 7.12 16.34 -38.28
C LEU A 148 7.51 16.79 -36.86
N PHE A 149 7.91 15.85 -35.99
CA PHE A 149 8.38 16.16 -34.65
C PHE A 149 9.71 16.92 -34.67
N GLY A 150 10.63 16.55 -35.57
CA GLY A 150 11.88 17.28 -35.80
C GLY A 150 11.64 18.73 -36.22
N THR A 151 10.71 18.93 -37.16
CA THR A 151 10.33 20.27 -37.63
C THR A 151 9.76 21.13 -36.50
N TYR A 152 8.92 20.55 -35.63
CA TYR A 152 8.36 21.26 -34.48
C TYR A 152 9.44 21.69 -33.46
N LEU A 153 10.40 20.81 -33.18
CA LEU A 153 11.51 21.13 -32.27
C LEU A 153 12.44 22.21 -32.82
N ASP A 154 12.64 22.26 -34.14
CA ASP A 154 13.48 23.30 -34.76
C ASP A 154 12.79 24.66 -34.78
N ILE A 155 11.46 24.71 -34.90
CA ILE A 155 10.70 25.95 -34.75
C ILE A 155 10.83 26.52 -33.32
N LEU A 156 10.89 25.65 -32.30
CA LEU A 156 11.00 26.08 -30.89
C LEU A 156 12.41 26.50 -30.46
N LYS A 157 13.43 26.28 -31.29
CA LYS A 157 14.82 26.66 -31.01
C LYS A 157 15.20 28.05 -31.55
N ASN A 158 14.31 28.72 -32.27
CA ASN A 158 14.45 30.12 -32.71
C ASN A 158 13.62 31.05 -31.83
#